data_AF-A0A5K0YC83-F1
#
_entry.id   AF-A0A5K0YC83-F1
#
_cell.length_a   1.000
_cell.length_b   1.000
_cell.length_c   1.000
_cell.angle_alpha   90.00
_cell.angle_beta   90.00
_cell.angle_gamma   90.00
#
_symmetry.space_group_name_H-M   'P 1'
#
loop_
_entity.id
_entity.type
_entity.pdbx_description
1 polymer ?
#
loop_
_entity_poly.entity_id
_entity_poly.type
_entity_poly.pdbx_seq_one_letter_code
_entity_poly.pdbx_strand_id
1 'polypeptide(L)'
;NEPPTRGVIAVNANFARVKRPLSFKLVWSALFSQESFETKNRKICEPDSISISQQTDCKGIEGICSIWFPVAPPGYVALGCVASSGRNQPPLSSVLCIMEKLVSPCGLRDCIIIHFSE
;
A
#
# COMPACT_ATOMS: atom_id res chain seq x y z
N ASN A 1 29.57 -5.12 -3.53
CA ASN A 1 28.41 -5.58 -4.32
C ASN A 1 27.26 -5.72 -3.34
N GLU A 2 26.47 -4.67 -3.15
CA GLU A 2 25.33 -4.73 -2.23
C GLU A 2 24.29 -5.71 -2.78
N PRO A 3 23.75 -6.62 -1.96
CA PRO A 3 22.65 -7.48 -2.40
C PRO A 3 21.42 -6.61 -2.74
N PRO A 4 20.59 -7.02 -3.72
CA PRO A 4 19.42 -6.23 -4.09
C PRO A 4 18.49 -6.07 -2.88
N THR A 5 18.21 -4.83 -2.50
CA THR A 5 17.32 -4.45 -1.37
C THR A 5 15.84 -4.79 -1.64
N ARG A 6 15.53 -5.40 -2.79
CA ARG A 6 14.17 -5.62 -3.30
C ARG A 6 14.05 -7.04 -3.85
N GLY A 7 13.23 -7.85 -3.22
CA GLY A 7 12.74 -9.11 -3.79
C GLY A 7 11.60 -8.83 -4.76
N VAL A 8 11.67 -9.39 -5.97
CA VAL A 8 10.58 -9.32 -6.96
C VAL A 8 10.11 -10.74 -7.25
N ILE A 9 8.80 -10.95 -7.17
CA ILE A 9 8.16 -12.22 -7.55
C ILE A 9 7.45 -11.97 -8.88
N ALA A 10 7.82 -12.74 -9.90
CA ALA A 10 7.12 -12.77 -11.17
C ALA A 10 6.12 -13.93 -11.18
N VAL A 11 4.92 -13.68 -11.73
CA VAL A 11 3.86 -14.67 -11.84
C VAL A 11 3.48 -14.81 -13.31
N ASN A 12 3.49 -16.03 -13.83
CA ASN A 12 3.03 -16.30 -15.19
C ASN A 12 1.49 -16.37 -15.20
N ALA A 13 0.85 -15.35 -15.75
CA ALA A 13 -0.62 -15.24 -15.82
C ALA A 13 -1.30 -16.29 -16.73
N ASN A 14 -0.56 -17.01 -17.56
CA ASN A 14 -1.12 -18.14 -18.33
C ASN A 14 -1.42 -19.34 -17.42
N PHE A 15 -0.67 -19.50 -16.33
CA PHE A 15 -0.84 -20.60 -15.37
C PHE A 15 -1.52 -20.14 -14.08
N ALA A 16 -1.20 -18.93 -13.62
CA ALA A 16 -1.80 -18.35 -12.43
C ALA A 16 -3.03 -17.53 -12.80
N ARG A 17 -4.20 -18.03 -12.40
CA ARG A 17 -5.44 -17.27 -12.54
C ARG A 17 -5.38 -16.06 -11.60
N VAL A 18 -5.47 -14.88 -12.18
CA VAL A 18 -5.45 -13.59 -11.47
C VAL A 18 -6.72 -12.80 -11.74
N LYS A 19 -7.13 -11.95 -10.80
CA LYS A 19 -8.26 -11.02 -10.95
C LYS A 19 -7.93 -9.66 -10.36
N ARG A 20 -8.60 -8.61 -10.84
CA ARG A 20 -8.55 -7.29 -10.19
C ARG A 20 -9.24 -7.36 -8.82
N PRO A 21 -8.81 -6.54 -7.84
CA PRO A 21 -9.54 -6.38 -6.59
C PRO A 21 -10.93 -5.78 -6.84
N LEU A 22 -11.87 -6.02 -5.92
CA LEU A 22 -13.20 -5.42 -5.94
C LEU A 22 -13.17 -3.96 -5.50
N SER A 23 -12.34 -3.66 -4.51
CA SER A 23 -12.12 -2.33 -3.93
C SER A 23 -10.83 -2.35 -3.10
N PHE A 24 -10.54 -1.27 -2.38
CA PHE A 24 -9.45 -1.21 -1.42
C PHE A 24 -9.95 -0.77 -0.06
N LYS A 25 -9.35 -1.30 1.00
CA LYS A 25 -9.52 -0.86 2.38
C LYS A 25 -8.31 -0.05 2.80
N LEU A 26 -8.51 1.14 3.36
CA LEU A 26 -7.42 1.94 3.91
C LEU A 26 -6.83 1.22 5.14
N VAL A 27 -5.51 0.98 5.12
CA VAL A 27 -4.76 0.38 6.24
C VAL A 27 -4.12 1.47 7.07
N TRP A 28 -3.50 2.44 6.40
CA TRP A 28 -2.77 3.52 7.05
C TRP A 28 -2.71 4.75 6.15
N SER A 29 -2.55 5.91 6.76
CA SER A 29 -2.37 7.20 6.09
C SER A 29 -1.55 8.10 6.99
N ALA A 30 -0.66 8.90 6.42
CA ALA A 30 0.19 9.83 7.15
C ALA A 30 -0.57 10.88 8.00
N LEU A 31 -1.90 10.96 7.89
CA LEU A 31 -2.75 11.86 8.66
C LEU A 31 -3.37 11.22 9.92
N PHE A 32 -3.24 9.91 10.12
CA PHE A 32 -3.71 9.25 11.36
C PHE A 32 -2.82 9.56 12.59
N SER A 33 -1.71 10.26 12.41
CA SER A 33 -0.77 10.61 13.49
C SER A 33 -1.16 11.87 14.28
N GLN A 34 -2.28 12.54 13.97
CA GLN A 34 -2.69 13.75 14.70
C GLN A 34 -3.53 13.52 15.97
N GLU A 35 -3.96 12.29 16.29
CA GLU A 35 -4.82 12.07 17.48
C GLU A 35 -4.14 11.53 18.75
N SER A 36 -2.82 11.30 18.79
CA SER A 36 -2.17 11.00 20.09
C SER A 36 -0.65 11.16 20.07
N PHE A 37 -0.18 12.36 20.38
CA PHE A 37 0.89 12.69 21.34
C PHE A 37 1.29 14.15 21.10
N GLU A 38 1.03 15.01 22.07
CA GLU A 38 1.63 16.34 22.11
C GLU A 38 3.16 16.18 22.14
N THR A 39 3.83 16.46 21.03
CA THR A 39 5.26 16.75 21.05
C THR A 39 5.54 17.85 20.05
N LYS A 40 5.76 19.05 20.61
CA LYS A 40 6.18 20.27 19.94
C LYS A 40 7.37 20.01 19.01
N ASN A 41 7.36 20.65 17.84
CA ASN A 41 8.43 20.80 16.85
C ASN A 41 8.52 19.80 15.68
N ARG A 42 7.42 19.67 14.92
CA ARG A 42 7.54 19.64 13.45
C ARG A 42 6.67 20.75 12.91
N LYS A 43 7.23 21.59 12.02
CA LYS A 43 6.54 22.73 11.40
C LYS A 43 5.14 22.31 10.93
N ILE A 44 4.15 22.72 11.69
CA ILE A 44 2.75 22.66 11.33
C ILE A 44 2.59 23.71 10.23
N CYS A 45 2.18 23.28 9.04
CA CYS A 45 1.52 24.20 8.12
C CYS A 45 0.21 24.59 8.79
N GLU A 46 0.19 25.76 9.42
CA GLU A 46 -1.03 26.34 10.00
C GLU A 46 -2.04 26.68 8.89
N PRO A 47 -3.33 26.75 9.25
CA PRO A 47 -4.41 26.25 8.41
C PRO A 47 -5.32 27.40 7.98
N ASP A 48 -5.08 27.96 6.80
CA ASP A 48 -6.09 28.81 6.17
C ASP A 48 -6.87 27.98 5.16
N SER A 49 -8.07 27.58 5.59
CA SER A 49 -9.14 26.96 4.82
C SER A 49 -8.85 25.57 4.24
N ILE A 50 -8.96 24.53 5.07
CA ILE A 50 -9.41 23.22 4.57
C ILE A 50 -10.90 23.38 4.22
N SER A 51 -11.18 24.02 3.09
CA SER A 51 -12.44 23.82 2.41
C SER A 51 -12.46 22.36 1.96
N ILE A 52 -13.39 21.61 2.54
CA ILE A 52 -13.87 20.34 2.03
C ILE A 52 -14.40 20.62 0.62
N SER A 53 -13.53 20.58 -0.38
CA SER A 53 -13.92 20.57 -1.78
C SER A 53 -13.05 19.57 -2.52
N GLN A 54 -13.80 18.65 -3.13
CA GLN A 54 -13.41 17.60 -4.05
C GLN A 54 -12.16 17.96 -4.88
N GLN A 55 -11.27 16.97 -5.00
CA GLN A 55 -10.43 16.81 -6.19
C GLN A 55 -9.42 17.95 -6.44
N THR A 56 -8.53 18.22 -5.48
CA THR A 56 -7.26 18.88 -5.80
C THR A 56 -6.19 17.80 -6.03
N ASP A 57 -5.73 17.70 -7.27
CA ASP A 57 -4.60 16.87 -7.69
C ASP A 57 -3.44 17.01 -6.68
N CYS A 58 -3.17 15.95 -5.91
CA CYS A 58 -2.22 15.96 -4.80
C CYS A 58 -0.75 15.94 -5.28
N LYS A 59 -0.49 16.42 -6.49
CA LYS A 59 0.82 16.43 -7.16
C LYS A 59 1.91 17.23 -6.44
N GLY A 60 1.59 17.91 -5.33
CA GLY A 60 2.50 18.87 -4.68
C GLY A 60 2.74 18.70 -3.18
N ILE A 61 2.19 17.68 -2.50
CA ILE A 61 2.59 17.41 -1.10
C ILE A 61 3.57 16.25 -1.09
N GLU A 62 4.84 16.57 -1.33
CA GLU A 62 5.96 15.65 -1.15
C GLU A 62 5.94 15.12 0.30
N GLY A 63 5.57 13.85 0.48
CA GLY A 63 5.63 13.17 1.78
C GLY A 63 4.32 12.66 2.37
N ILE A 64 3.15 12.96 1.79
CA ILE A 64 1.90 12.29 2.21
C ILE A 64 1.71 11.01 1.41
N CYS A 65 1.60 9.88 2.11
CA CYS A 65 1.34 8.56 1.53
C CYS A 65 0.22 7.87 2.31
N SER A 66 -0.52 7.01 1.61
CA SER A 66 -1.52 6.12 2.19
C SER A 66 -1.28 4.68 1.74
N ILE A 67 -1.52 3.73 2.63
CA ILE A 67 -1.36 2.29 2.42
C ILE A 67 -2.74 1.65 2.38
N TRP A 68 -2.98 0.87 1.35
CA TRP A 68 -4.27 0.27 1.04
C TRP A 68 -4.15 -1.24 0.91
N PHE A 69 -5.08 -1.98 1.51
CA PHE A 69 -5.19 -3.43 1.35
C PHE A 69 -6.27 -3.74 0.30
N PRO A 70 -5.96 -4.51 -0.75
CA PRO A 70 -6.95 -4.86 -1.76
C PRO A 70 -8.02 -5.81 -1.20
N VAL A 71 -9.29 -5.57 -1.53
CA VAL A 71 -10.39 -6.49 -1.23
C VAL A 71 -10.48 -7.49 -2.39
N ALA A 72 -10.02 -8.71 -2.15
CA ALA A 72 -9.99 -9.75 -3.17
C ALA A 72 -11.40 -10.30 -3.50
N PRO A 73 -11.66 -10.70 -4.75
CA PRO A 73 -12.86 -11.45 -5.09
C PRO A 73 -12.91 -12.82 -4.37
N PRO A 74 -14.09 -13.44 -4.22
CA PRO A 74 -14.21 -14.79 -3.66
C PRO A 74 -13.33 -15.81 -4.38
N GLY A 75 -12.58 -16.61 -3.61
CA GLY A 75 -11.61 -17.60 -4.11
C GLY A 75 -10.26 -17.04 -4.57
N TYR A 76 -10.00 -15.75 -4.28
CA TYR A 76 -8.74 -15.07 -4.56
C TYR A 76 -8.21 -14.40 -3.29
N VAL A 77 -6.91 -14.15 -3.26
CA VAL A 77 -6.21 -13.49 -2.15
C VAL A 77 -5.38 -12.31 -2.65
N ALA A 78 -5.23 -11.29 -1.81
CA ALA A 78 -4.26 -10.22 -2.01
C ALA A 78 -2.93 -10.64 -1.38
N LEU A 79 -1.83 -10.50 -2.12
CA LEU A 79 -0.49 -10.85 -1.61
C LEU A 79 0.15 -9.75 -0.76
N GLY A 80 -0.36 -8.52 -0.82
CA GLY A 80 0.23 -7.39 -0.11
C GLY A 80 -0.54 -6.09 -0.27
N CYS A 81 -0.02 -5.05 0.37
CA CYS A 81 -0.57 -3.70 0.32
C CYS A 81 -0.08 -2.91 -0.89
N VAL A 82 -0.83 -1.88 -1.26
CA VAL A 82 -0.46 -0.89 -2.27
C VAL A 82 -0.28 0.46 -1.58
N ALA A 83 0.86 1.10 -1.82
CA ALA A 83 1.12 2.48 -1.43
C ALA A 83 0.61 3.44 -2.53
N SER A 84 -0.04 4.52 -2.12
CA SER A 84 -0.55 5.56 -3.02
C SER A 84 -0.13 6.94 -2.53
N SER A 85 0.24 7.81 -3.48
CA SER A 85 0.59 9.20 -3.18
C SER A 85 -0.63 9.98 -2.71
N GLY A 86 -0.46 10.76 -1.65
CA GLY A 86 -1.53 11.51 -1.02
C GLY A 86 -2.56 10.60 -0.34
N ARG A 87 -3.84 10.97 -0.47
CA ARG A 87 -4.98 10.29 0.16
C ARG A 87 -5.85 9.49 -0.80
N ASN A 88 -5.50 9.48 -2.09
CA ASN A 88 -6.35 8.89 -3.09
C ASN A 88 -6.19 7.38 -3.10
N GLN A 89 -7.32 6.67 -3.16
CA GLN A 89 -7.33 5.24 -3.36
C GLN A 89 -6.62 4.91 -4.69
N PRO A 90 -5.75 3.89 -4.72
CA PRO A 90 -5.15 3.45 -5.97
C PRO A 90 -6.21 2.92 -6.95
N PRO A 91 -5.97 3.02 -8.27
CA PRO A 91 -6.86 2.40 -9.25
C PRO A 91 -6.87 0.87 -9.10
N LEU A 92 -7.98 0.22 -9.50
CA LEU A 92 -8.09 -1.25 -9.51
C LEU A 92 -7.10 -1.94 -10.46
N SER A 93 -6.34 -1.17 -11.25
CA SER A 93 -5.24 -1.64 -12.09
C SER A 93 -3.89 -1.66 -11.41
N SER A 94 -3.75 -1.10 -10.21
CA SER A 94 -2.47 -1.08 -9.49
C SER A 94 -2.01 -2.45 -8.99
N VAL A 95 -2.91 -3.43 -8.90
CA VAL A 95 -2.60 -4.75 -8.34
C VAL A 95 -3.56 -5.82 -8.87
N LEU A 96 -3.13 -7.07 -8.79
CA LEU A 96 -3.93 -8.25 -9.07
C LEU A 96 -3.96 -9.16 -7.84
N CYS A 97 -5.11 -9.79 -7.59
CA CYS A 97 -5.30 -10.85 -6.62
C CYS A 97 -5.06 -12.21 -7.30
N ILE A 98 -4.46 -13.15 -6.58
CA ILE A 98 -4.13 -14.49 -7.07
C ILE A 98 -5.14 -15.50 -6.56
N MET A 99 -5.45 -16.52 -7.34
CA MET A 99 -6.31 -17.61 -6.90
C MET A 99 -5.76 -18.28 -5.62
N GLU A 100 -6.61 -18.44 -4.61
CA GLU A 100 -6.24 -18.93 -3.28
C GLU A 100 -5.52 -20.28 -3.31
N LYS A 101 -5.92 -21.18 -4.22
CA LYS A 101 -5.33 -22.51 -4.38
C LYS A 101 -3.88 -22.52 -4.88
N LEU A 102 -3.36 -21.38 -5.35
CA LEU A 102 -2.00 -21.25 -5.87
C LEU A 102 -1.03 -20.66 -4.84
N VAL A 103 -1.51 -20.33 -3.65
CA VAL A 103 -0.70 -19.78 -2.57
C VAL A 103 -0.70 -20.74 -1.39
N SER A 104 0.28 -20.57 -0.51
CA SER A 104 0.31 -21.22 0.79
C SER A 104 0.75 -20.20 1.84
N PRO A 105 0.21 -20.25 3.06
CA PRO A 105 0.71 -19.42 4.14
C PRO A 105 2.21 -19.66 4.34
N CYS A 106 2.98 -18.60 4.52
CA CYS A 106 4.40 -18.65 4.85
C CYS A 106 4.72 -17.65 5.95
N GLY A 107 5.68 -17.98 6.81
CA GLY A 107 6.26 -17.01 7.74
C GLY A 107 7.11 -16.00 6.98
N LEU A 108 7.29 -14.81 7.57
CA LEU A 108 8.08 -13.71 6.99
C LEU A 108 9.51 -14.12 6.59
N ARG A 109 10.05 -15.19 7.21
CA ARG A 109 11.42 -15.69 6.98
C ARG A 109 11.51 -16.83 5.98
N ASP A 110 10.39 -17.44 5.62
CA ASP A 110 10.39 -18.76 4.95
C ASP A 110 10.50 -18.64 3.42
N CYS A 111 10.23 -17.47 2.84
CA CYS A 111 10.14 -17.31 1.39
C CYS A 111 10.88 -16.08 0.82
N ILE A 112 11.36 -15.16 1.66
CA ILE A 112 12.13 -13.99 1.24
C ILE A 112 13.21 -13.73 2.29
N ILE A 113 14.47 -13.97 1.94
CA ILE A 113 15.60 -13.53 2.79
C ILE A 113 15.73 -12.02 2.60
N ILE A 114 15.11 -11.25 3.48
CA ILE A 114 15.32 -9.81 3.57
C ILE A 114 16.54 -9.61 4.47
N HIS A 115 17.71 -9.34 3.88
CA HIS A 115 18.86 -8.91 4.66
C HIS A 115 18.57 -7.52 5.21
N PHE A 116 18.37 -7.42 6.53
CA PHE A 116 18.41 -6.14 7.21
C PHE A 116 19.88 -5.79 7.43
N SER A 117 20.34 -4.72 6.79
CA SER A 117 21.62 -4.10 7.13
C SER A 117 21.48 -3.44 8.50
N GLU A 118 22.27 -3.87 9.48
CA GLU A 118 22.43 -3.19 10.78
C GLU A 118 23.24 -1.89 10.64
#